data_AF-A0AAC8ZH59-F1
#
_entry.id   AF-A0AAC8ZH59-F1
#
_cell.length_a   1.000
_cell.length_b   1.000
_cell.length_c   1.000
_cell.angle_alpha   90.00
_cell.angle_beta   90.00
_cell.angle_gamma   90.00
#
_symmetry.space_group_name_H-M   'P 1'
#
loop_
_entity.id
_entity.type
_entity.pdbx_description
1 polymer ?
#
loop_
_entity_poly.entity_id
_entity_poly.type
_entity_poly.pdbx_seq_one_letter_code
_entity_poly.pdbx_strand_id
1 'polypeptide(L)'
;MSKRKVKGLIAILIVVFLGVETVKIARIPHHLTTQQVLQRFSWHVNTKQGSAGIAKFSKSTMEITGDHSSHHYRYSVDDYNQALSIRSGSLKGRYAMKMDTIDYKLVPQKGQRGQKDIRLIRID
;
A
#
# COMPACT_ATOMS: atom_id res chain seq x y z
N MET A 1 -35.38 1.48 34.19
CA MET A 1 -34.10 2.21 33.98
C MET A 1 -34.41 3.51 33.23
N SER A 2 -34.09 4.68 33.81
CA SER A 2 -34.56 5.98 33.26
C SER A 2 -33.99 6.25 31.86
N LYS A 3 -34.83 6.69 30.92
CA LYS A 3 -34.51 6.99 29.51
C LYS A 3 -33.27 7.91 29.34
N ARG A 4 -32.94 8.69 30.38
CA ARG A 4 -31.76 9.57 30.42
C ARG A 4 -30.43 8.80 30.58
N LYS A 5 -30.42 7.68 31.32
CA LYS A 5 -29.21 6.86 31.53
C LYS A 5 -28.83 6.05 30.28
N VAL A 6 -29.82 5.64 29.48
CA VAL A 6 -29.61 4.88 28.23
C VAL A 6 -29.00 5.74 27.12
N LYS A 7 -29.43 7.00 26.98
CA LYS A 7 -28.88 7.94 25.98
C LYS A 7 -27.41 8.28 26.25
N GLY A 8 -27.02 8.47 27.51
CA GLY A 8 -25.63 8.73 27.90
C GLY A 8 -24.70 7.54 27.60
N LEU A 9 -25.17 6.32 27.81
CA LEU A 9 -24.38 5.11 27.55
C LEU A 9 -24.11 4.89 26.05
N ILE A 10 -25.10 5.17 25.20
CA ILE A 10 -24.96 5.04 23.73
C ILE A 10 -24.00 6.09 23.17
N ALA A 11 -24.05 7.33 23.68
CA ALA A 11 -23.14 8.39 23.25
C ALA A 11 -21.67 8.08 23.60
N ILE A 12 -21.41 7.51 24.78
CA ILE A 12 -20.06 7.09 25.19
C ILE A 12 -19.54 5.95 24.31
N LEU A 13 -20.38 4.97 23.97
CA LEU A 13 -20.02 3.87 23.09
C LEU A 13 -19.63 4.35 21.68
N ILE A 14 -20.30 5.37 21.14
CA ILE A 14 -19.96 5.94 19.83
C ILE A 14 -18.63 6.71 19.86
N VAL A 15 -18.34 7.46 20.93
CA VAL A 15 -17.07 8.18 21.07
C VAL A 15 -15.89 7.21 21.26
N VAL A 16 -16.09 6.11 21.99
CA VAL A 16 -15.05 5.07 22.14
C VAL A 16 -14.85 4.30 20.82
N PHE A 17 -15.91 4.05 20.04
CA PHE A 17 -15.79 3.37 18.75
C PHE A 17 -15.11 4.24 17.67
N LEU A 18 -15.39 5.55 17.65
CA LEU A 18 -14.76 6.50 16.73
C LEU A 18 -13.35 6.94 17.18
N GLY A 19 -13.07 6.92 18.48
CA GLY A 19 -11.80 7.40 19.04
C GLY A 19 -10.62 6.45 18.87
N VAL A 20 -10.86 5.16 18.58
CA VAL A 20 -9.80 4.13 18.58
C VAL A 20 -9.12 3.96 17.21
N GLU A 21 -9.71 4.42 16.11
CA GLU A 21 -9.10 4.26 14.77
C GLU A 21 -8.04 5.31 14.43
N THR A 22 -7.84 6.35 15.24
CA THR A 22 -7.01 7.50 14.85
C THR A 22 -5.53 7.42 15.22
N VAL A 23 -5.09 6.41 15.98
CA VAL A 23 -3.75 6.43 16.63
C VAL A 23 -2.66 5.64 15.87
N LYS A 24 -2.90 5.21 14.63
CA LYS A 24 -1.87 4.51 13.82
C LYS A 24 -1.41 5.25 12.56
N ILE A 25 -1.53 6.58 12.53
CA ILE A 25 -0.96 7.41 11.47
C ILE A 25 0.26 8.15 12.02
N ALA A 26 1.26 7.39 12.45
CA ALA A 26 2.56 7.94 12.80
C ALA A 26 3.42 8.05 11.54
N ARG A 27 3.53 9.29 11.05
CA ARG A 27 4.63 9.86 10.24
C ARG A 27 4.91 9.23 8.86
N ILE A 28 4.01 9.53 7.92
CA ILE A 28 4.37 9.78 6.52
C ILE A 28 4.50 11.32 6.40
N PRO A 29 5.47 11.90 5.67
CA PRO A 29 5.53 13.36 5.50
C PRO A 29 4.16 13.87 5.05
N HIS A 30 3.55 14.74 5.86
CA HIS A 30 2.12 15.06 5.93
C HIS A 30 1.47 15.67 4.66
N HIS A 31 2.09 15.58 3.48
CA HIS A 31 1.62 16.25 2.27
C HIS A 31 1.52 15.37 1.01
N LEU A 32 2.10 14.15 0.99
CA LEU A 32 2.07 13.29 -0.20
C LEU A 32 1.33 11.98 0.07
N THR A 33 0.38 11.63 -0.81
CA THR A 33 -0.30 10.33 -0.81
C THR A 33 0.67 9.22 -1.24
N THR A 34 0.35 7.96 -0.93
CA THR A 34 1.21 6.82 -1.32
C THR A 34 1.36 6.77 -2.83
N GLN A 35 0.29 7.06 -3.56
CA GLN A 35 0.33 7.19 -5.01
C GLN A 35 1.32 8.27 -5.46
N GLN A 36 1.33 9.44 -4.83
CA GLN A 36 2.27 10.51 -5.18
C GLN A 36 3.72 10.14 -4.86
N VAL A 37 3.97 9.44 -3.74
CA VAL A 37 5.32 8.95 -3.40
C VAL A 37 5.79 7.93 -4.43
N LEU A 38 4.96 6.95 -4.78
CA LEU A 38 5.29 5.95 -5.80
C LEU A 38 5.60 6.59 -7.16
N GLN A 39 4.84 7.61 -7.55
CA GLN A 39 5.00 8.30 -8.84
C GLN A 39 6.20 9.27 -8.86
N ARG A 40 6.65 9.75 -7.70
CA ARG A 40 7.76 10.71 -7.61
C ARG A 40 9.12 10.07 -7.81
N PHE A 41 9.27 8.81 -7.37
CA PHE A 41 10.57 8.13 -7.34
C PHE A 41 10.59 6.93 -8.28
N SER A 42 11.81 6.52 -8.65
CA SER A 42 12.05 5.20 -9.26
C SER A 42 12.34 4.19 -8.15
N TRP A 43 12.00 2.93 -8.38
CA TRP A 43 12.07 1.89 -7.35
C TRP A 43 12.78 0.65 -7.85
N HIS A 44 13.77 0.13 -7.14
CA HIS A 44 14.21 -1.24 -7.37
C HIS A 44 13.15 -2.22 -6.92
N VAL A 45 12.73 -3.10 -7.83
CA VAL A 45 11.72 -4.14 -7.56
C VAL A 45 12.43 -5.44 -7.24
N ASN A 46 12.51 -5.79 -5.96
CA ASN A 46 13.11 -7.05 -5.53
C ASN A 46 12.05 -8.07 -5.16
N THR A 47 12.16 -9.26 -5.75
CA THR A 47 11.33 -10.42 -5.42
C THR A 47 12.19 -11.48 -4.72
N LYS A 48 11.56 -12.55 -4.21
CA LYS A 48 12.32 -13.71 -3.67
C LYS A 48 13.25 -14.36 -4.70
N GLN A 49 13.05 -14.13 -6.00
CA GLN A 49 13.84 -14.73 -7.09
C GLN A 49 14.99 -13.83 -7.55
N GLY A 50 15.16 -12.66 -6.92
CA GLY A 50 16.11 -11.64 -7.33
C GLY A 50 15.44 -10.35 -7.77
N SER A 51 16.26 -9.44 -8.30
CA SER A 51 15.81 -8.17 -8.87
C SER A 51 14.96 -8.42 -10.11
N ALA A 52 13.77 -7.82 -10.15
CA ALA A 52 12.92 -7.77 -11.34
C ALA A 52 13.24 -6.53 -12.22
N GLY A 53 14.04 -5.59 -11.72
CA GLY A 53 14.42 -4.37 -12.43
C GLY A 53 14.02 -3.09 -11.69
N ILE A 54 13.92 -1.99 -12.44
CA ILE A 54 13.56 -0.66 -11.94
C ILE A 54 12.11 -0.35 -12.34
N ALA A 55 11.26 -0.11 -11.34
CA ALA A 55 9.89 0.36 -11.53
C ALA A 55 9.80 1.89 -11.59
N LYS A 56 9.01 2.37 -12.55
CA LYS A 56 8.47 3.74 -12.58
C LYS A 56 6.96 3.69 -12.61
N PHE A 57 6.33 4.43 -11.70
CA PHE A 57 4.88 4.51 -11.60
C PHE A 57 4.39 5.80 -12.28
N SER A 58 3.36 5.69 -13.11
CA SER A 58 2.72 6.83 -13.77
C SER A 58 1.22 6.58 -13.88
N LYS A 59 0.41 7.49 -13.34
CA LYS A 59 -1.06 7.40 -13.35
C LYS A 59 -1.55 6.01 -12.88
N SER A 60 -1.91 5.13 -13.83
CA SER A 60 -2.40 3.77 -13.59
C SER A 60 -1.49 2.65 -14.15
N THR A 61 -0.28 3.00 -14.59
CA THR A 61 0.71 2.08 -15.16
C THR A 61 2.00 2.07 -14.34
N MET A 62 2.48 0.87 -14.01
CA MET A 62 3.79 0.60 -13.45
C MET A 62 4.62 -0.02 -14.57
N GLU A 63 5.66 0.66 -15.00
CA GLU A 63 6.64 0.13 -15.95
C GLU A 63 7.82 -0.43 -15.17
N ILE A 64 8.22 -1.67 -15.45
CA ILE A 64 9.44 -2.27 -14.90
C ILE A 64 10.42 -2.50 -16.04
N THR A 65 11.56 -1.81 -15.98
CA THR A 65 12.67 -2.01 -16.91
C THR A 65 13.71 -2.94 -16.28
N GLY A 66 13.87 -4.13 -16.84
CA GLY A 66 14.97 -5.05 -16.52
C GLY A 66 16.11 -4.92 -17.52
N ASP A 67 17.07 -5.83 -17.46
CA ASP A 67 18.30 -5.76 -18.27
C ASP A 67 18.06 -5.85 -19.78
N HIS A 68 16.99 -6.55 -20.21
CA HIS A 68 16.73 -6.86 -21.63
C HIS A 68 15.31 -6.53 -22.09
N SER A 69 14.41 -6.15 -21.18
CA SER A 69 13.00 -5.92 -21.51
C SER A 69 12.34 -4.92 -20.56
N SER A 70 11.33 -4.22 -21.08
CA SER A 70 10.40 -3.43 -20.27
C SER A 70 9.03 -4.09 -20.23
N HIS A 71 8.40 -4.09 -19.06
CA HIS A 71 7.10 -4.67 -18.83
C HIS A 71 6.14 -3.65 -18.23
N HIS A 72 4.97 -3.49 -18.84
CA HIS A 72 3.94 -2.59 -18.36
C HIS A 72 2.85 -3.35 -17.59
N TYR A 73 2.62 -2.89 -16.36
CA TYR A 73 1.63 -3.45 -15.45
C TYR A 73 0.57 -2.39 -15.16
N ARG A 74 -0.71 -2.74 -15.28
CA ARG A 74 -1.77 -1.87 -14.76
C ARG A 74 -1.80 -1.98 -13.24
N TYR A 75 -1.80 -0.87 -12.53
CA TYR A 75 -1.88 -0.84 -11.08
C TYR A 75 -2.92 0.16 -10.57
N SER A 76 -3.31 0.00 -9.31
CA SER A 76 -4.09 0.99 -8.57
C SER A 76 -3.70 0.97 -7.10
N VAL A 77 -3.68 2.14 -6.48
CA VAL A 77 -3.42 2.31 -5.05
C VAL A 77 -4.74 2.57 -4.34
N ASP A 78 -4.91 1.93 -3.20
CA ASP A 78 -5.97 2.14 -2.24
C ASP A 78 -5.31 2.75 -1.00
N ASP A 79 -5.27 4.07 -0.93
CA ASP A 79 -4.59 4.81 0.13
C ASP A 79 -5.23 4.54 1.51
N TYR A 80 -6.55 4.33 1.56
CA TYR A 80 -7.27 4.04 2.81
C TYR A 80 -6.85 2.69 3.40
N ASN A 81 -6.81 1.64 2.57
CA ASN A 81 -6.38 0.31 3.01
C ASN A 81 -4.88 0.09 2.92
N GLN A 82 -4.10 1.12 2.54
CA GLN A 82 -2.67 1.05 2.25
C GLN A 82 -2.34 -0.17 1.38
N ALA A 83 -3.07 -0.34 0.27
CA ALA A 83 -2.93 -1.51 -0.59
C ALA A 83 -2.60 -1.12 -2.03
N LEU A 84 -1.73 -1.91 -2.66
CA LEU A 84 -1.40 -1.79 -4.08
C LEU A 84 -1.95 -3.00 -4.81
N SER A 85 -2.73 -2.78 -5.86
CA SER A 85 -3.27 -3.84 -6.71
C SER A 85 -2.61 -3.79 -8.08
N ILE A 86 -1.88 -4.84 -8.46
CA ILE A 86 -1.34 -5.06 -9.80
C ILE A 86 -2.34 -5.94 -10.56
N ARG A 87 -2.88 -5.44 -11.66
CA ARG A 87 -4.03 -6.04 -12.36
C ARG A 87 -3.63 -6.96 -13.52
N SER A 88 -2.39 -6.89 -13.98
CA SER A 88 -1.89 -7.63 -15.16
C SER A 88 -0.50 -8.21 -14.94
N GLY A 89 -0.07 -9.11 -15.84
CA GLY A 89 1.29 -9.62 -15.88
C GLY A 89 1.68 -10.60 -14.76
N SER A 90 2.97 -10.91 -14.70
CA SER A 90 3.57 -11.88 -13.76
C SER A 90 3.49 -11.47 -12.28
N LEU A 91 3.33 -10.17 -12.00
CA LEU A 91 3.23 -9.61 -10.66
C LEU A 91 1.78 -9.36 -10.24
N LYS A 92 0.79 -9.81 -11.02
CA LYS A 92 -0.64 -9.62 -10.73
C LYS A 92 -0.98 -10.08 -9.31
N GLY A 93 -1.63 -9.20 -8.56
CA GLY A 93 -2.02 -9.45 -7.18
C GLY A 93 -2.47 -8.21 -6.42
N ARG A 94 -2.96 -8.42 -5.20
CA ARG A 94 -3.27 -7.34 -4.26
C ARG A 94 -2.37 -7.48 -3.05
N TYR A 95 -1.64 -6.42 -2.77
CA TYR A 95 -0.58 -6.39 -1.79
C TYR A 95 -0.88 -5.32 -0.75
N ALA A 96 -0.76 -5.68 0.52
CA ALA A 96 -0.67 -4.70 1.59
C ALA A 96 0.70 -4.00 1.51
N MET A 97 0.69 -2.68 1.52
CA MET A 97 1.88 -1.85 1.53
C MET A 97 2.30 -1.62 2.98
N LYS A 98 3.46 -2.15 3.35
CA LYS A 98 4.10 -1.88 4.63
C LYS A 98 5.25 -0.93 4.37
N MET A 99 5.09 0.32 4.77
CA MET A 99 6.15 1.32 4.69
C MET A 99 7.21 1.05 5.76
N ASP A 100 8.48 1.08 5.37
CA ASP A 100 9.62 1.01 6.28
C ASP A 100 10.59 2.15 5.93
N THR A 101 10.60 3.21 6.74
CA THR A 101 11.28 4.49 6.44
C THR A 101 10.89 5.11 5.09
N ILE A 102 11.68 4.83 4.04
CA ILE A 102 11.51 5.37 2.68
C ILE A 102 11.17 4.28 1.64
N ASP A 103 11.19 3.02 2.07
CA ASP A 103 10.94 1.84 1.25
C ASP A 103 9.52 1.29 1.46
N TYR A 104 9.04 0.51 0.49
CA TYR A 104 7.78 -0.22 0.63
C TYR A 104 7.99 -1.73 0.51
N LYS A 105 7.44 -2.47 1.48
CA LYS A 105 7.26 -3.91 1.37
C LYS A 105 5.82 -4.23 0.99
N LEU A 106 5.64 -4.81 -0.19
CA LEU A 106 4.38 -5.33 -0.70
C LEU A 106 4.20 -6.79 -0.25
N VAL A 107 3.22 -7.03 0.62
CA VAL A 107 2.90 -8.36 1.14
C VAL A 107 1.58 -8.83 0.53
N PRO A 108 1.53 -9.99 -0.15
CA PRO A 108 0.29 -10.52 -0.71
C PRO A 108 -0.80 -10.61 0.35
N GLN A 109 -2.02 -10.17 0.03
CA GLN A 109 -3.14 -10.32 0.94
C GLN A 109 -3.54 -11.81 1.09
N LYS A 110 -4.04 -12.17 2.27
CA LYS A 110 -4.45 -13.55 2.61
C LYS A 110 -5.41 -14.10 1.54
N GLY A 111 -5.18 -15.34 1.12
CA GLY A 111 -5.99 -16.03 0.10
C GLY A 111 -5.40 -16.00 -1.33
N GLN A 112 -4.33 -15.24 -1.58
CA GLN A 112 -3.67 -15.21 -2.89
C GLN A 112 -2.53 -16.23 -2.95
N ARG A 113 -2.87 -17.50 -3.26
CA ARG A 113 -1.88 -18.58 -3.42
C ARG A 113 -0.96 -18.31 -4.62
N GLY A 114 0.35 -18.49 -4.43
CA GLY A 114 1.36 -18.38 -5.49
C GLY A 114 1.96 -16.98 -5.71
N GLN A 115 1.45 -15.94 -5.03
CA GLN A 115 2.04 -14.61 -5.10
C GLN A 115 3.21 -14.43 -4.12
N LYS A 116 4.13 -13.53 -4.48
CA LYS A 116 5.40 -13.35 -3.80
C LYS A 116 5.46 -11.97 -3.14
N ASP A 117 6.15 -11.90 -2.01
CA ASP A 117 6.54 -10.63 -1.43
C ASP A 117 7.39 -9.84 -2.45
N ILE A 118 7.10 -8.55 -2.57
CA ILE A 118 7.87 -7.62 -3.41
C ILE A 118 8.39 -6.52 -2.50
N ARG A 119 9.66 -6.16 -2.64
CA ARG A 119 10.25 -4.97 -2.01
C ARG A 119 10.47 -3.90 -3.07
N LEU A 120 10.00 -2.70 -2.79
CA LEU A 120 10.28 -1.50 -3.55
C LEU A 120 11.29 -0.69 -2.75
N ILE A 121 12.51 -0.58 -3.27
CA ILE A 121 13.60 0.17 -2.64
C ILE A 121 13.77 1.47 -3.42
N ARG A 122 13.72 2.62 -2.75
CA ARG A 122 13.79 3.92 -3.42
C ARG A 122 15.15 4.11 -4.10
N ILE A 123 15.15 4.71 -5.29
CA ILE A 123 16.34 5.18 -5.99
C ILE A 123 16.36 6.70 -5.87
N ASP A 124 17.44 7.24 -5.29
CA ASP A 124 17.70 8.67 -5.13
C ASP A 124 18.40 9.27 -6.36
#